data_AF-A0A7S2GBF3-F1
#
_entry.id   AF-A0A7S2GBF3-F1
#
_cell.length_a   1.000
_cell.length_b   1.000
_cell.length_c   1.000
_cell.angle_alpha   90.00
_cell.angle_beta   90.00
_cell.angle_gamma   90.00
#
_symmetry.space_group_name_H-M   'P 1'
#
loop_
_entity.id
_entity.type
_entity.pdbx_description
1 polymer ?
#
loop_
_entity_poly.entity_id
_entity_poly.type
_entity_poly.pdbx_seq_one_letter_code
_entity_poly.pdbx_strand_id
1 'polypeptide(L)'
;NKGAFVPYRDSKLTRLLKDSLGGNCRTVMIANISSSVGSFEETLNTLKYANRAKNIKTTVQRNVLSVDHHISEYVTLIENLRSEINTLKTELRDKKAGSGDADSQSFASLDGGLVDGEAVATLPSLGVAE
;
A
#
# COMPACT_ATOMS: atom_id res chain seq x y z
N ASN A 1 -13.67 -16.59 -15.75
CA ASN A 1 -13.17 -17.49 -14.69
C ASN A 1 -12.11 -16.80 -13.84
N LYS A 2 -12.53 -16.19 -12.72
CA LYS A 2 -11.58 -15.80 -11.65
C LYS A 2 -10.98 -17.11 -11.10
N GLY A 3 -9.66 -17.19 -10.99
CA GLY A 3 -8.93 -18.41 -10.66
C GLY A 3 -9.46 -19.13 -9.41
N ALA A 4 -9.32 -20.46 -9.39
CA ALA A 4 -9.76 -21.31 -8.28
C ALA A 4 -9.27 -20.77 -6.93
N PHE A 5 -10.13 -20.83 -5.91
CA PHE A 5 -9.81 -20.37 -4.57
C PHE A 5 -8.64 -21.18 -3.99
N VAL A 6 -7.55 -20.50 -3.62
CA VAL A 6 -6.39 -21.11 -2.97
C VAL A 6 -6.43 -20.79 -1.47
N PRO A 7 -6.53 -21.79 -0.59
CA PRO A 7 -6.76 -21.60 0.84
C PRO A 7 -5.48 -21.27 1.63
N TYR A 8 -4.90 -20.09 1.39
CA TYR A 8 -3.73 -19.63 2.15
C TYR A 8 -4.02 -19.34 3.64
N ARG A 9 -5.28 -19.41 4.07
CA ARG A 9 -5.70 -19.08 5.44
C ARG A 9 -5.89 -20.30 6.34
N ASP A 10 -5.81 -21.51 5.80
CA ASP A 10 -6.05 -22.75 6.56
C ASP A 10 -4.92 -23.04 7.58
N SER A 11 -3.73 -22.47 7.37
CA SER A 11 -2.63 -22.58 8.33
C SER A 11 -1.84 -21.28 8.45
N LYS A 12 -1.16 -21.10 9.59
CA LYS A 12 -0.23 -19.97 9.79
C LYS A 12 0.94 -20.04 8.79
N LEU A 13 1.43 -21.25 8.49
CA LEU A 13 2.56 -21.46 7.57
C LEU A 13 2.20 -21.02 6.14
N THR A 14 1.06 -21.47 5.60
CA THR A 14 0.61 -21.09 4.25
C THR A 14 0.24 -19.62 4.14
N ARG A 15 -0.11 -18.97 5.27
CA ARG A 15 -0.35 -17.53 5.32
C ARG A 15 0.93 -16.72 5.24
N LEU A 16 1.98 -17.15 5.94
CA LEU A 16 3.30 -16.52 5.87
C LEU A 16 3.95 -16.74 4.50
N LEU A 17 3.79 -17.93 3.93
CA LEU A 17 4.33 -18.29 2.61
C LEU A 17 3.43 -17.92 1.44
N LYS A 18 2.35 -17.16 1.66
CA LYS A 18 1.41 -16.76 0.60
C LYS A 18 2.15 -16.11 -0.58
N ASP A 19 3.10 -15.24 -0.27
CA ASP A 19 3.88 -14.53 -1.28
C ASP A 19 4.84 -15.47 -2.03
N SER A 20 5.40 -16.46 -1.32
CA SER A 20 6.26 -17.48 -1.91
C SER A 20 5.51 -18.48 -2.81
N LEU A 21 4.25 -18.79 -2.49
CA LEU A 21 3.48 -19.83 -3.19
C LEU A 21 2.66 -19.31 -4.38
N GLY A 22 2.64 -18.01 -4.63
CA GLY A 22 1.91 -17.44 -5.76
C GLY A 22 1.92 -15.92 -5.84
N GLY A 23 2.78 -15.24 -5.09
CA GLY A 23 2.93 -13.80 -5.10
C GLY A 23 4.24 -13.35 -5.73
N ASN A 24 4.78 -12.27 -5.19
CA ASN A 24 5.98 -11.59 -5.67
C ASN A 24 7.25 -12.16 -5.03
N CYS A 25 7.59 -13.42 -5.33
CA CYS A 25 8.79 -14.05 -4.81
C CYS A 25 9.41 -15.01 -5.83
N ARG A 26 10.75 -15.10 -5.82
CA ARG A 26 11.49 -16.16 -6.52
C ARG A 26 11.64 -17.34 -5.58
N THR A 27 10.77 -18.34 -5.74
CA THR A 27 10.71 -19.48 -4.83
C THR A 27 11.42 -20.70 -5.43
N VAL A 28 12.20 -21.40 -4.61
CA VAL A 28 12.82 -22.69 -4.93
C VAL A 28 12.37 -23.71 -3.90
N MET A 29 11.94 -24.88 -4.36
CA MET A 29 11.60 -26.02 -3.50
C MET A 29 12.69 -27.09 -3.64
N ILE A 30 13.24 -27.54 -2.52
CA ILE A 30 14.17 -28.68 -2.46
C ILE A 30 13.39 -29.87 -1.91
N ALA A 31 13.34 -30.96 -2.69
CA ALA A 31 12.65 -32.19 -2.31
C ALA A 31 13.68 -33.23 -1.86
N ASN A 32 13.69 -33.55 -0.57
CA ASN A 32 14.58 -34.54 0.02
C ASN A 32 13.90 -35.92 -0.03
N ILE A 33 14.60 -36.91 -0.58
CA ILE A 33 14.09 -38.27 -0.73
C ILE A 33 15.09 -39.29 -0.17
N SER A 34 14.59 -40.48 0.15
CA SER A 34 15.38 -41.61 0.62
C SER A 34 15.37 -42.72 -0.42
N SER A 35 16.53 -43.33 -0.68
CA SER A 35 16.67 -44.45 -1.63
C SER A 35 16.24 -45.81 -1.05
N SER A 36 15.74 -45.86 0.18
CA SER A 36 15.29 -47.10 0.81
C SER A 36 13.94 -47.55 0.26
N VAL A 37 13.80 -48.87 0.09
CA VAL A 37 12.55 -49.51 -0.36
C VAL A 37 11.41 -49.27 0.65
N GLY A 38 11.71 -49.22 1.94
CA GLY A 38 10.72 -48.94 2.99
C GLY A 38 10.11 -47.53 2.91
N SER A 39 10.79 -46.59 2.25
CA SER A 39 10.33 -45.21 2.05
C SER A 39 9.85 -44.92 0.62
N PHE A 40 9.60 -45.97 -0.17
CA PHE A 40 9.22 -45.82 -1.58
C PHE A 40 7.92 -45.01 -1.76
N GLU A 41 6.89 -45.30 -0.95
CA GLU A 41 5.61 -44.61 -1.03
C GLU A 41 5.72 -43.12 -0.68
N GLU A 42 6.41 -42.79 0.41
CA GLU A 42 6.65 -41.40 0.82
C GLU A 42 7.50 -40.63 -0.18
N THR A 43 8.51 -41.28 -0.76
CA THR A 43 9.33 -40.72 -1.83
C THR A 43 8.49 -40.40 -3.06
N LEU A 44 7.60 -41.32 -3.46
CA LEU A 44 6.68 -41.09 -4.57
C LEU A 44 5.73 -39.91 -4.29
N ASN A 45 5.19 -39.81 -3.08
CA ASN A 45 4.30 -38.71 -2.68
C ASN A 45 5.02 -37.36 -2.69
N THR A 46 6.26 -37.34 -2.19
CA THR A 46 7.13 -36.15 -2.20
C THR A 46 7.42 -35.68 -3.63
N LEU A 47 7.77 -36.60 -4.53
CA LEU A 47 8.03 -36.28 -5.94
C LEU A 47 6.76 -35.81 -6.67
N LYS A 48 5.61 -36.42 -6.40
CA LYS A 48 4.31 -35.94 -6.91
C LYS A 48 4.02 -34.51 -6.46
N TYR A 49 4.30 -34.19 -5.19
CA TYR A 49 4.13 -32.83 -4.69
C TYR A 49 5.12 -31.85 -5.34
N ALA A 50 6.40 -32.23 -5.48
CA ALA A 50 7.40 -31.42 -6.16
C ALA A 50 7.04 -31.14 -7.63
N ASN A 51 6.49 -32.14 -8.34
CA ASN A 51 6.00 -31.96 -9.70
C ASN A 51 4.85 -30.94 -9.77
N ARG A 52 3.90 -30.99 -8.83
CA ARG A 52 2.84 -29.97 -8.73
C ARG A 52 3.40 -28.59 -8.41
N ALA A 53 4.33 -28.50 -7.45
CA ALA A 53 4.95 -27.24 -7.04
C ALA A 53 5.72 -26.58 -8.19
N LYS A 54 6.37 -27.36 -9.07
CA LYS A 54 7.04 -26.87 -10.28
C LYS A 54 6.11 -26.09 -11.22
N ASN A 55 4.83 -26.42 -11.25
CA ASN A 55 3.86 -25.78 -12.16
C ASN A 55 3.26 -24.49 -11.60
N ILE A 56 3.63 -24.09 -10.38
CA ILE A 56 3.20 -22.83 -9.79
C ILE A 56 3.89 -21.69 -10.55
N LYS A 57 3.08 -20.82 -11.17
CA LYS A 57 3.57 -19.63 -11.87
C LYS A 57 3.60 -18.46 -10.90
N THR A 58 4.79 -17.95 -10.61
CA THR A 58 4.99 -16.73 -9.80
C THR A 58 5.25 -15.54 -10.70
N THR A 59 4.59 -14.41 -10.43
CA THR A 59 4.86 -13.13 -11.10
C THR A 59 5.76 -12.29 -10.21
N VAL A 60 7.05 -12.21 -10.56
CA VAL A 60 8.03 -11.47 -9.77
C VAL A 60 8.18 -10.06 -10.29
N GLN A 61 8.05 -9.08 -9.41
CA GLN A 61 8.26 -7.67 -9.63
C GLN A 61 9.34 -7.18 -8.65
N ARG A 62 10.28 -6.34 -9.13
CA ARG A 62 11.26 -5.74 -8.23
C ARG A 62 10.53 -4.82 -7.25
N ASN A 63 10.71 -5.04 -5.95
CA ASN A 63 10.17 -4.16 -4.92
C ASN A 63 10.99 -2.85 -4.90
N VAL A 64 10.63 -1.91 -5.78
CA VAL A 64 11.21 -0.56 -5.80
C VAL A 64 10.28 0.34 -5.03
N LEU A 65 10.70 0.75 -3.84
CA LEU A 65 10.06 1.85 -3.12
C LEU A 65 10.58 3.16 -3.74
N SER A 66 9.91 3.65 -4.78
CA SER A 66 10.17 5.00 -5.26
C SER A 66 9.57 5.98 -4.25
N VAL A 67 10.40 6.48 -3.33
CA VAL A 67 10.04 7.55 -2.38
C VAL A 67 9.42 8.75 -3.11
N ASP A 68 9.85 8.98 -4.36
CA ASP A 68 9.43 10.09 -5.20
C ASP A 68 7.94 10.06 -5.59
N HIS A 69 7.34 8.87 -5.76
CA HIS A 69 5.92 8.76 -6.12
C HIS A 69 5.02 9.19 -4.96
N HIS A 70 5.43 8.89 -3.73
CA HIS A 70 4.66 9.23 -2.53
C HIS A 70 4.63 10.72 -2.27
N ILE A 71 5.70 11.47 -2.50
CA ILE A 71 5.71 12.91 -2.23
C ILE A 71 4.68 13.62 -3.13
N SER A 72 4.64 13.30 -4.42
CA SER A 72 3.65 13.89 -5.35
C SER A 72 2.20 13.47 -5.05
N GLU A 73 1.97 12.20 -4.70
CA GLU A 73 0.62 11.73 -4.31
C GLU A 73 0.16 12.32 -2.97
N TYR A 74 1.06 12.48 -1.99
CA TYR A 74 0.72 13.11 -0.73
C TYR A 74 0.40 14.60 -0.90
N VAL A 75 1.14 15.32 -1.75
CA VAL A 75 0.85 16.73 -2.04
C VAL A 75 -0.55 16.89 -2.63
N THR A 76 -0.92 16.09 -3.63
CA THR A 76 -2.26 16.15 -4.25
C THR A 76 -3.36 15.75 -3.27
N LEU A 77 -3.12 14.76 -2.41
CA LEU A 77 -4.07 14.36 -1.37
C LEU A 77 -4.27 15.48 -0.33
N ILE A 78 -3.19 16.15 0.09
CA ILE A 78 -3.25 17.28 1.03
C ILE A 78 -4.04 18.44 0.44
N GLU A 79 -3.85 18.76 -0.84
CA GLU A 79 -4.58 19.82 -1.52
C GLU A 79 -6.08 19.51 -1.61
N ASN A 80 -6.45 18.28 -1.95
CA ASN A 80 -7.84 17.85 -2.00
C ASN A 80 -8.52 17.96 -0.63
N LEU A 81 -7.87 17.46 0.43
CA LEU A 81 -8.39 17.52 1.80
C LEU A 81 -8.53 18.97 2.29
N ARG A 82 -7.59 19.86 1.96
CA ARG A 82 -7.67 21.29 2.30
C ARG A 82 -8.82 21.99 1.58
N SER A 83 -9.05 21.65 0.31
CA SER A 83 -10.18 22.18 -0.47
C SER A 83 -11.52 21.74 0.14
N GLU A 84 -11.65 20.46 0.50
CA GLU A 84 -12.85 19.91 1.12
C GLU A 84 -13.13 20.51 2.51
N ILE A 85 -12.08 20.75 3.31
CA ILE A 85 -12.23 21.47 4.59
C ILE A 85 -12.74 22.89 4.35
N ASN A 86 -12.26 23.57 3.31
CA ASN A 86 -12.69 24.93 3.01
C ASN A 86 -14.14 24.97 2.53
N THR A 87 -14.55 24.07 1.62
CA THR A 87 -15.94 24.00 1.14
C THR A 87 -16.91 23.69 2.27
N LEU A 88 -16.59 22.70 3.12
CA LEU A 88 -17.39 22.35 4.28
C LEU A 88 -17.45 23.47 5.31
N LYS A 89 -16.34 24.20 5.54
CA LYS A 89 -16.34 25.38 6.41
C LYS A 89 -17.21 26.50 5.86
N THR A 90 -17.19 26.75 4.55
CA THR A 90 -18.07 27.74 3.93
C THR A 90 -19.53 27.32 4.03
N GLU A 91 -19.86 26.06 3.73
CA GLU A 91 -21.24 25.56 3.86
C GLU A 91 -21.76 25.62 5.30
N LEU A 92 -20.92 25.31 6.29
CA LEU A 92 -21.28 25.46 7.69
C LEU A 92 -21.47 26.93 8.07
N ARG A 93 -20.67 27.84 7.52
CA ARG A 93 -20.82 29.28 7.76
C ARG A 93 -22.10 29.82 7.13
N ASP A 94 -22.46 29.35 5.93
CA ASP A 94 -23.66 29.73 5.22
C ASP A 94 -24.92 29.15 5.86
N LYS A 95 -24.87 27.89 6.33
CA LYS A 95 -25.95 27.29 7.13
C LYS A 95 -26.12 27.98 8.48
N LYS A 96 -25.02 28.40 9.13
CA LYS A 96 -25.05 29.13 10.40
C LYS A 96 -25.50 30.60 10.23
N ALA A 97 -25.35 31.18 9.04
CA ALA A 97 -25.91 32.48 8.68
C ALA A 97 -27.41 32.41 8.30
N GLY A 98 -27.89 31.23 7.84
CA GLY A 98 -29.30 30.98 7.54
C GLY A 98 -30.15 30.52 8.73
N SER A 99 -29.55 29.97 9.78
CA SER A 99 -30.23 29.64 11.05
C SER A 99 -30.01 30.74 12.08
N GLY A 100 -30.75 31.83 11.94
CA GLY A 100 -30.98 32.72 13.07
C GLY A 100 -31.89 32.01 14.07
N ASP A 101 -31.31 31.30 15.03
CA ASP A 101 -31.91 31.13 16.36
C ASP A 101 -30.87 30.71 17.39
N ALA A 102 -31.03 31.29 18.58
CA ALA A 102 -30.08 31.38 19.67
C ALA A 102 -29.74 30.03 20.31
N ASP A 103 -28.44 29.81 20.61
CA ASP A 103 -28.11 29.51 22.00
C ASP A 103 -26.64 29.82 22.35
N SER A 104 -26.48 30.28 23.58
CA SER A 104 -25.22 30.71 24.17
C SER A 104 -24.39 29.51 24.62
N GLN A 105 -23.11 29.43 24.21
CA GLN A 105 -21.97 29.18 25.10
C GLN A 105 -20.65 29.00 24.31
N SER A 106 -19.71 29.90 24.62
CA SER A 106 -18.24 29.77 24.60
C SER A 106 -17.59 28.62 23.83
N PHE A 107 -16.95 28.97 22.71
CA PHE A 107 -15.53 28.64 22.50
C PHE A 107 -14.91 29.71 21.61
N ALA A 108 -14.55 30.83 22.25
CA ALA A 108 -13.56 31.73 21.68
C ALA A 108 -12.17 31.10 21.86
N SER A 109 -11.30 31.37 20.90
CA SER A 109 -9.84 31.29 20.96
C SER A 109 -9.21 29.99 20.45
N LEU A 110 -8.84 30.01 19.17
CA LEU A 110 -7.42 30.02 18.82
C LEU A 110 -7.27 30.87 17.56
N ASP A 111 -7.05 32.16 17.83
CA ASP A 111 -6.29 33.03 16.96
C ASP A 111 -4.92 32.39 16.73
N GLY A 112 -4.59 32.22 15.45
CA GLY A 112 -3.31 31.75 14.96
C GLY A 112 -3.01 32.58 13.72
N GLY A 113 -2.76 33.87 13.95
CA GLY A 113 -2.34 34.82 12.93
C GLY A 113 -1.12 34.33 12.14
N LEU A 114 -1.16 34.68 10.86
CA LEU A 114 -0.05 35.02 9.98
C LEU A 114 1.24 34.17 10.09
N VAL A 115 1.46 33.33 9.09
CA VAL A 115 2.81 33.19 8.51
C VAL A 115 2.73 33.54 7.03
N ASP A 116 2.85 34.84 6.77
CA ASP A 116 3.66 35.26 5.64
C ASP A 116 5.07 34.66 5.88
N GLY A 117 5.49 33.79 4.96
CA GLY A 117 6.80 33.16 4.94
C GLY A 117 7.06 32.71 3.51
N GLU A 118 7.45 33.65 2.64
CA GLU A 118 8.85 33.88 2.28
C GLU A 118 9.28 32.98 1.11
N ALA A 119 9.51 33.65 -0.02
CA ALA A 119 10.30 33.28 -1.19
C ALA A 119 10.63 31.78 -1.38
N VAL A 120 9.89 31.12 -2.29
CA VAL A 120 10.52 30.05 -3.07
C VAL A 120 11.41 30.75 -4.09
N ALA A 121 12.70 30.80 -3.77
CA ALA A 121 13.75 31.21 -4.67
C ALA A 121 13.57 30.51 -6.02
N THR A 122 13.53 31.31 -7.08
CA THR A 122 13.72 30.86 -8.45
C THR A 122 15.05 30.11 -8.50
N LEU A 123 15.03 28.80 -8.69
CA LEU A 123 16.23 28.04 -9.05
C LEU A 123 16.75 28.63 -10.37
N PRO A 124 18.02 29.09 -10.44
CA PRO A 124 18.59 29.44 -11.73
C PRO A 124 18.65 28.15 -12.54
N SER A 125 18.08 28.19 -13.74
CA SER A 125 18.36 27.23 -14.79
C SER A 125 19.88 27.10 -14.91
N LEU A 126 20.43 25.94 -14.54
CA LEU A 126 21.80 25.60 -14.89
C LEU A 126 21.82 25.35 -16.40
N GLY A 127 21.99 26.44 -17.14
CA GLY A 127 22.48 26.41 -18.50
C GLY A 127 23.91 25.89 -18.49
N VAL A 128 24.09 24.78 -19.22
CA VAL A 128 25.13 24.48 -20.21
C VAL A 128 26.41 25.36 -20.23
N ALA A 129 27.55 24.67 -20.40
CA ALA A 129 28.93 25.07 -20.74
C ALA A 129 29.89 25.15 -19.54
N GLU A 130 30.99 24.40 -19.41
CA GLU A 130 31.78 23.55 -20.33
C GLU A 130 31.89 22.09 -19.86
#